data_AF-A0A444Z3R0-F1
#
_entry.id   AF-A0A444Z3R0-F1
#
_cell.length_a   1.000
_cell.length_b   1.000
_cell.length_c   1.000
_cell.angle_alpha   90.00
_cell.angle_beta   90.00
_cell.angle_gamma   90.00
#
_symmetry.space_group_name_H-M   'P 1'
#
loop_
_entity.id
_entity.type
_entity.pdbx_description
1 polymer ?
#
loop_
_entity_poly.entity_id
_entity_poly.type
_entity_poly.pdbx_seq_one_letter_code
_entity_poly.pdbx_strand_id
1 'polypeptide(L)'
;MYCSPFGAALLIFSRCGCRFMFLLLSALLGYIYSLQLDTAPPRWVNFAHGLLLFLYQTFDAVDGKQARRTNSSSPLGELFDHGCDALACTFEALAFGSTAMCGRSTFWFWLISAITFYGATWEHFFTNTLILPVVNGPTEGLMLIYVAHFFTAFVGSEWWAQQFGKSFPFLNWLPFVEGITTYKVVLFLMIAFGVIPTVTFNVCNVHKVVKARNGSMPLALAMLYPFVVLVGGVLIWDYLSPSDIIRSYPHLVIIGTGLTFGYLVGRMILSHLCDEPKGLKTGMCMSLLYLPFAIANALASRLNDGAPLVDERFVLLGYCAFSGLGEILSIQQIAIEPVDIYLEYGYSHARK
;
A
#
# COMPACT_ATOMS: atom_id res chain seq x y z
N MET A 1 -15.23 10.85 -32.46
CA MET A 1 -14.94 12.08 -31.69
C MET A 1 -13.66 11.78 -30.91
N TYR A 2 -12.50 12.15 -31.46
CA TYR A 2 -11.20 11.85 -30.85
C TYR A 2 -10.98 12.81 -29.68
N CYS A 3 -11.08 12.29 -28.45
CA CYS A 3 -10.51 12.99 -27.30
C CYS A 3 -8.98 12.97 -27.51
N SER A 4 -8.32 14.12 -27.43
CA SER A 4 -6.85 14.15 -27.53
C SER A 4 -6.26 13.25 -26.43
N PRO A 5 -5.07 12.65 -26.63
CA PRO A 5 -4.38 11.88 -25.58
C PRO A 5 -4.29 12.66 -24.26
N PHE A 6 -4.13 13.98 -24.37
CA PHE A 6 -4.10 14.92 -23.25
C PHE A 6 -5.45 15.08 -22.54
N GLY A 7 -6.57 15.12 -23.28
CA GLY A 7 -7.93 15.21 -22.72
C GLY A 7 -8.37 13.92 -22.03
N ALA A 8 -7.97 12.77 -22.57
CA ALA A 8 -8.20 11.46 -21.94
C ALA A 8 -7.38 11.31 -20.65
N ALA A 9 -6.11 11.72 -20.66
CA ALA A 9 -5.27 11.74 -19.46
C ALA A 9 -5.83 12.69 -18.38
N LEU A 10 -6.33 13.87 -18.75
CA LEU A 10 -6.94 14.83 -17.81
C LEU A 10 -8.22 14.27 -17.15
N LEU A 11 -9.04 13.56 -17.91
CA LEU A 11 -10.26 12.91 -17.42
C LEU A 11 -9.94 11.75 -16.47
N ILE A 12 -8.92 10.94 -16.77
CA ILE A 12 -8.42 9.86 -15.90
C ILE A 12 -7.86 10.45 -14.60
N PHE A 13 -7.05 11.50 -14.70
CA PHE A 13 -6.47 12.19 -13.54
C PHE A 13 -7.54 12.84 -12.67
N SER A 14 -8.58 13.41 -13.27
CA SER A 14 -9.71 14.00 -12.55
C SER A 14 -10.55 12.94 -11.83
N ARG A 15 -10.76 11.76 -12.45
CA ARG A 15 -11.53 10.66 -11.86
C ARG A 15 -10.77 9.92 -10.75
N CYS A 16 -9.53 9.50 -11.00
CA CYS A 16 -8.66 8.88 -9.99
C CYS A 16 -8.28 9.87 -8.88
N GLY A 17 -8.01 11.13 -9.23
CA GLY A 17 -7.63 12.16 -8.28
C GLY A 17 -8.75 12.49 -7.28
N CYS A 18 -10.01 12.61 -7.73
CA CYS A 18 -11.12 12.95 -6.84
C CYS A 18 -11.38 11.90 -5.76
N ARG A 19 -11.30 10.61 -6.10
CA ARG A 19 -11.48 9.51 -5.12
C ARG A 19 -10.32 9.41 -4.14
N PHE A 20 -9.10 9.65 -4.60
CA PHE A 20 -7.91 9.64 -3.75
C PHE A 20 -7.90 10.76 -2.69
N MET A 21 -8.57 11.89 -2.95
CA MET A 21 -8.71 12.97 -1.97
C MET A 21 -9.40 12.52 -0.67
N PHE A 22 -10.31 11.53 -0.73
CA PHE A 22 -10.95 11.01 0.47
C PHE A 22 -9.94 10.33 1.41
N LEU A 23 -9.00 9.56 0.85
CA LEU A 23 -7.94 8.91 1.62
C LEU A 23 -6.93 9.91 2.17
N LEU A 24 -6.55 10.92 1.37
CA LEU A 24 -5.67 11.99 1.83
C LEU A 24 -6.29 12.81 2.96
N LEU A 25 -7.57 13.15 2.86
CA LEU A 25 -8.30 13.84 3.91
C LEU A 25 -8.39 12.97 5.17
N SER A 26 -8.66 11.67 5.02
CA SER A 26 -8.69 10.71 6.12
C SER A 26 -7.33 10.67 6.85
N ALA A 27 -6.23 10.53 6.10
CA ALA A 27 -4.89 10.52 6.67
C ALA A 27 -4.51 11.85 7.33
N LEU A 28 -4.92 12.98 6.75
CA LEU A 28 -4.72 14.31 7.35
C LEU A 28 -5.45 14.44 8.69
N LEU A 29 -6.68 13.95 8.80
CA LEU A 29 -7.40 13.91 10.07
C LEU A 29 -6.66 13.06 11.10
N GLY A 30 -6.16 11.89 10.70
CA GLY A 30 -5.32 11.03 11.56
C GLY A 30 -4.07 11.76 12.06
N TYR A 31 -3.37 12.46 11.17
CA TYR A 31 -2.17 13.23 11.52
C TYR A 31 -2.45 14.38 12.49
N ILE A 32 -3.57 15.10 12.31
CA ILE A 32 -3.95 16.25 13.16
C ILE A 32 -4.37 15.79 14.55
N TYR A 33 -5.16 14.72 14.65
CA TYR A 33 -5.79 14.31 15.91
C TYR A 33 -5.06 13.19 16.65
N SER A 34 -4.14 12.45 15.99
CA SER A 34 -3.40 11.34 16.59
C SER A 34 -2.00 11.22 15.98
N LEU A 35 -1.11 12.19 16.24
CA LEU A 35 0.20 12.32 15.59
C LEU A 35 1.09 11.06 15.70
N GLN A 36 1.09 10.38 16.84
CA GLN A 36 1.83 9.13 17.07
C GLN A 36 0.95 7.87 16.94
N LEU A 37 -0.33 8.03 16.55
CA LEU A 37 -1.32 6.95 16.40
C LEU A 37 -1.59 6.15 17.69
N ASP A 38 -1.20 6.68 18.85
CA ASP A 38 -1.29 6.06 20.17
C ASP A 38 -2.21 6.83 21.14
N THR A 39 -2.85 7.88 20.64
CA THR A 39 -3.83 8.69 21.37
C THR A 39 -5.20 8.54 20.73
N ALA A 40 -6.24 8.45 21.56
CA ALA A 40 -7.61 8.28 21.10
C ALA A 40 -8.09 9.55 20.38
N PRO A 41 -8.37 9.49 19.06
CA PRO A 41 -8.92 10.64 18.36
C PRO A 41 -10.36 10.92 18.81
N PRO A 42 -10.86 12.15 18.65
CA PRO A 42 -12.27 12.45 18.88
C PRO A 42 -13.17 11.52 18.07
N ARG A 43 -14.29 11.09 18.65
CA ARG A 43 -15.14 10.04 18.07
C ARG A 43 -15.70 10.37 16.68
N TRP A 44 -15.90 11.65 16.38
CA TRP A 44 -16.32 12.09 15.05
C TRP A 44 -15.23 11.85 13.99
N VAL A 45 -13.94 11.83 14.37
CA VAL A 45 -12.82 11.51 13.46
C VAL A 45 -12.91 10.06 13.02
N ASN A 46 -13.23 9.13 13.93
CA ASN A 46 -13.51 7.73 13.58
C ASN A 46 -14.70 7.61 12.63
N PHE A 47 -15.78 8.37 12.86
CA PHE A 47 -16.90 8.41 11.91
C PHE A 47 -16.48 8.97 10.53
N ALA A 48 -15.67 10.03 10.52
CA ALA A 48 -15.15 10.62 9.30
C ALA A 48 -14.24 9.65 8.53
N HIS A 49 -13.34 8.92 9.20
CA HIS A 49 -12.54 7.85 8.59
C HIS A 49 -13.45 6.82 7.90
N GLY A 50 -14.48 6.33 8.60
CA GLY A 50 -15.43 5.38 8.03
C GLY A 50 -16.17 5.92 6.80
N LEU A 51 -16.66 7.16 6.87
CA LEU A 51 -17.35 7.80 5.75
C LEU A 51 -16.42 8.00 4.55
N LEU A 52 -15.19 8.47 4.77
CA LEU A 52 -14.23 8.74 3.71
C LEU A 52 -13.76 7.47 3.01
N LEU A 53 -13.51 6.38 3.75
CA LEU A 53 -13.15 5.09 3.16
C LEU A 53 -14.33 4.45 2.42
N PHE A 54 -15.55 4.56 2.96
CA PHE A 54 -16.76 4.12 2.25
C PHE A 54 -16.93 4.86 0.92
N LEU A 55 -16.73 6.18 0.91
CA LEU A 55 -16.78 6.98 -0.30
C LEU A 55 -15.67 6.55 -1.27
N TYR A 56 -14.41 6.44 -0.81
CA TYR A 56 -13.31 5.97 -1.66
C TYR A 56 -13.67 4.65 -2.37
N GLN A 57 -14.02 3.60 -1.62
CA GLN A 57 -14.38 2.30 -2.21
C GLN A 57 -15.58 2.40 -3.18
N THR A 58 -16.58 3.19 -2.84
CA THR A 58 -17.77 3.36 -3.69
C THR A 58 -17.41 4.03 -5.02
N PHE A 59 -16.64 5.12 -4.97
CA PHE A 59 -16.24 5.86 -6.17
C PHE A 59 -15.25 5.06 -7.03
N ASP A 60 -14.36 4.30 -6.40
CA ASP A 60 -13.45 3.36 -7.05
C ASP A 60 -14.22 2.31 -7.88
N ALA A 61 -15.17 1.61 -7.25
CA ALA A 61 -16.00 0.62 -7.92
C ALA A 61 -16.90 1.20 -9.02
N VAL A 62 -17.27 2.48 -8.92
CA VAL A 62 -18.05 3.19 -9.94
C VAL A 62 -17.19 3.59 -11.13
N ASP A 63 -15.93 3.98 -10.94
CA ASP A 63 -15.05 4.46 -12.02
C ASP A 63 -14.84 3.39 -13.09
N GLY A 64 -14.45 2.17 -12.70
CA GLY A 64 -14.29 1.06 -13.63
C GLY A 64 -15.59 0.70 -14.38
N LYS A 65 -16.74 0.78 -13.72
CA LYS A 65 -18.06 0.56 -14.36
C LYS A 65 -18.38 1.66 -15.36
N GLN A 66 -18.09 2.92 -15.01
CA GLN A 66 -18.30 4.05 -15.91
C GLN A 66 -17.36 3.99 -17.11
N ALA A 67 -16.08 3.69 -16.91
CA ALA A 67 -15.11 3.54 -17.99
C ALA A 67 -15.55 2.50 -19.03
N ARG A 68 -16.07 1.35 -18.58
CA ARG A 68 -16.67 0.33 -19.48
C ARG A 68 -17.93 0.84 -20.17
N ARG A 69 -18.83 1.51 -19.45
CA ARG A 69 -20.07 2.06 -20.01
C ARG A 69 -19.80 3.14 -21.07
N THR A 70 -18.76 3.95 -20.89
CA THR A 70 -18.40 5.03 -21.81
C THR A 70 -17.37 4.63 -22.86
N ASN A 71 -16.99 3.34 -22.94
CA ASN A 71 -15.93 2.83 -23.83
C ASN A 71 -14.62 3.64 -23.71
N SER A 72 -14.26 4.02 -22.49
CA SER A 72 -13.06 4.81 -22.19
C SER A 72 -12.05 4.05 -21.33
N SER A 73 -12.13 2.73 -21.26
CA SER A 73 -11.14 1.87 -20.62
C SER A 73 -9.80 1.94 -21.38
N SER A 74 -8.69 2.00 -20.65
CA SER A 74 -7.34 2.04 -21.24
C SER A 74 -6.30 1.40 -20.29
N PRO A 75 -5.17 0.88 -20.81
CA PRO A 75 -4.05 0.41 -19.98
C PRO A 75 -3.49 1.48 -19.04
N LEU A 76 -3.47 2.74 -19.49
CA LEU A 76 -3.06 3.86 -18.64
C LEU A 76 -4.05 4.08 -17.50
N GLY A 77 -5.35 3.94 -17.76
CA GLY A 77 -6.38 3.98 -16.73
C GLY A 77 -6.19 2.88 -15.69
N GLU A 78 -5.94 1.64 -16.12
CA GLU A 78 -5.66 0.51 -15.23
C GLU A 78 -4.41 0.73 -14.36
N LEU A 79 -3.34 1.26 -14.94
CA LEU A 79 -2.13 1.60 -14.19
C LEU A 79 -2.40 2.62 -13.09
N PHE A 80 -3.11 3.70 -13.40
CA PHE A 80 -3.45 4.73 -12.41
C PHE A 80 -4.38 4.17 -11.34
N ASP A 81 -5.36 3.36 -11.72
CA ASP A 81 -6.31 2.73 -10.82
C ASP A 81 -5.60 1.88 -9.75
N HIS A 82 -4.84 0.89 -10.21
CA HIS A 82 -4.10 0.00 -9.33
C HIS A 82 -2.94 0.70 -8.59
N GLY A 83 -2.33 1.73 -9.20
CA GLY A 83 -1.31 2.56 -8.54
C GLY A 83 -1.88 3.34 -7.36
N CYS A 84 -3.07 3.93 -7.53
CA CYS A 84 -3.80 4.57 -6.43
C CYS A 84 -4.18 3.57 -5.34
N ASP A 85 -4.61 2.36 -5.70
CA ASP A 85 -4.95 1.31 -4.72
C ASP A 85 -3.72 0.83 -3.92
N ALA A 86 -2.53 0.82 -4.53
CA ALA A 86 -1.29 0.54 -3.82
C ALA A 86 -1.01 1.58 -2.73
N LEU A 87 -1.23 2.86 -3.02
CA LEU A 87 -1.10 3.93 -2.05
C LEU A 87 -2.24 3.92 -1.03
N ALA A 88 -3.43 3.43 -1.39
CA ALA A 88 -4.55 3.30 -0.48
C ALA A 88 -4.22 2.40 0.71
N CYS A 89 -3.48 1.31 0.49
CA CYS A 89 -2.95 0.45 1.57
C CYS A 89 -2.24 1.25 2.67
N THR A 90 -1.57 2.35 2.31
CA THR A 90 -0.84 3.25 3.22
C THR A 90 -1.77 4.14 4.02
N PHE A 91 -2.68 4.84 3.34
CA PHE A 91 -3.57 5.80 3.99
C PHE A 91 -4.65 5.11 4.83
N GLU A 92 -5.12 3.94 4.39
CA GLU A 92 -6.05 3.11 5.16
C GLU A 92 -5.39 2.56 6.42
N ALA A 93 -4.13 2.11 6.34
CA ALA A 93 -3.41 1.67 7.52
C ALA A 93 -3.23 2.80 8.53
N LEU A 94 -2.93 4.03 8.08
CA LEU A 94 -2.84 5.20 8.97
C LEU A 94 -4.18 5.56 9.60
N ALA A 95 -5.27 5.56 8.83
CA ALA A 95 -6.62 5.80 9.35
C ALA A 95 -7.00 4.74 10.40
N PHE A 96 -6.75 3.46 10.10
CA PHE A 96 -7.01 2.37 11.03
C PHE A 96 -6.10 2.45 12.26
N GLY A 97 -4.83 2.82 12.10
CA GLY A 97 -3.89 3.04 13.20
C GLY A 97 -4.39 4.09 14.19
N SER A 98 -4.89 5.22 13.67
CA SER A 98 -5.54 6.29 14.45
C SER A 98 -6.77 5.75 15.18
N THR A 99 -7.61 4.99 14.48
CA THR A 99 -8.84 4.40 15.03
C THR A 99 -8.58 3.37 16.12
N ALA A 100 -7.62 2.49 15.91
CA ALA A 100 -7.26 1.40 16.82
C ALA A 100 -6.31 1.83 17.93
N MET A 101 -5.79 3.08 17.87
CA MET A 101 -4.84 3.63 18.82
C MET A 101 -3.62 2.70 19.01
N CYS A 102 -3.10 2.14 17.91
CA CYS A 102 -2.14 1.05 17.95
C CYS A 102 -0.68 1.50 17.71
N GLY A 103 -0.43 2.80 17.55
CA GLY A 103 0.90 3.41 17.52
C GLY A 103 1.84 2.71 16.54
N ARG A 104 2.98 2.25 17.06
CA ARG A 104 4.00 1.47 16.33
C ARG A 104 3.41 0.24 15.62
N SER A 105 2.35 -0.36 16.14
CA SER A 105 1.71 -1.52 15.51
C SER A 105 0.96 -1.20 14.21
N THR A 106 0.71 0.07 13.92
CA THR A 106 0.14 0.50 12.63
C THR A 106 1.01 0.04 11.45
N PHE A 107 2.33 0.03 11.60
CA PHE A 107 3.24 -0.47 10.57
C PHE A 107 2.95 -1.93 10.18
N TRP A 108 2.54 -2.77 11.13
CA TRP A 108 2.20 -4.16 10.83
C TRP A 108 0.87 -4.30 10.11
N PHE A 109 -0.11 -3.44 10.40
CA PHE A 109 -1.36 -3.36 9.63
C PHE A 109 -1.10 -2.91 8.18
N TRP A 110 -0.22 -1.93 7.99
CA TRP A 110 0.26 -1.57 6.66
C TRP A 110 0.95 -2.76 5.98
N LEU A 111 1.86 -3.45 6.67
CA LEU A 111 2.65 -4.53 6.10
C LEU A 111 1.77 -5.70 5.62
N ILE A 112 0.76 -6.10 6.40
CA ILE A 112 -0.13 -7.20 5.98
C ILE A 112 -0.93 -6.82 4.72
N SER A 113 -1.38 -5.57 4.62
CA SER A 113 -2.07 -5.06 3.44
C SER A 113 -1.13 -5.04 2.23
N ALA A 114 0.06 -4.45 2.39
CA ALA A 114 1.09 -4.38 1.36
C ALA A 114 1.53 -5.77 0.85
N ILE A 115 1.71 -6.76 1.72
CA ILE A 115 2.04 -8.14 1.33
C ILE A 115 0.94 -8.73 0.45
N THR A 116 -0.33 -8.59 0.86
CA THR A 116 -1.46 -9.15 0.11
C THR A 116 -1.62 -8.47 -1.25
N PHE A 117 -1.50 -7.14 -1.30
CA PHE A 117 -1.61 -6.36 -2.52
C PHE A 117 -0.45 -6.65 -3.49
N TYR A 118 0.80 -6.62 -3.00
CA TYR A 118 1.98 -6.93 -3.82
C TYR A 118 1.94 -8.35 -4.37
N GLY A 119 1.49 -9.31 -3.55
CA GLY A 119 1.32 -10.70 -3.98
C GLY A 119 0.27 -10.86 -5.08
N ALA A 120 -0.85 -10.13 -4.99
CA ALA A 120 -1.89 -10.14 -6.02
C ALA A 120 -1.41 -9.47 -7.31
N THR A 121 -0.69 -8.35 -7.23
CA THR A 121 -0.08 -7.70 -8.39
C THR A 121 0.98 -8.59 -9.05
N TRP A 122 1.77 -9.29 -8.24
CA TRP A 122 2.74 -10.27 -8.74
C TRP A 122 2.05 -11.46 -9.40
N GLU A 123 0.97 -11.98 -8.82
CA GLU A 123 0.16 -13.01 -9.47
C GLU A 123 -0.40 -12.52 -10.80
N HIS A 124 -0.95 -11.31 -10.83
CA HIS A 124 -1.50 -10.69 -12.02
C HIS A 124 -0.46 -10.61 -13.15
N PHE A 125 0.77 -10.20 -12.83
CA PHE A 125 1.89 -10.13 -13.78
C PHE A 125 2.15 -11.46 -14.51
N PHE A 126 2.02 -12.60 -13.83
CA PHE A 126 2.28 -13.92 -14.43
C PHE A 126 1.05 -14.55 -15.09
N THR A 127 -0.12 -14.36 -14.50
CA THR A 127 -1.38 -14.98 -14.93
C THR A 127 -2.08 -14.19 -16.03
N ASN A 128 -1.77 -12.89 -16.18
CA ASN A 128 -2.48 -11.92 -17.05
C ASN A 128 -3.96 -11.76 -16.69
N THR A 129 -4.35 -12.11 -15.47
CA THR A 129 -5.72 -11.92 -14.98
C THR A 129 -5.69 -11.65 -13.49
N LEU A 130 -6.34 -10.57 -13.04
CA LEU A 130 -6.46 -10.30 -11.62
C LEU A 130 -7.47 -11.28 -11.01
N ILE A 131 -6.97 -12.28 -10.28
CA ILE A 131 -7.79 -13.33 -9.69
C ILE A 131 -8.26 -12.84 -8.31
N LEU A 132 -9.51 -12.35 -8.26
CA LEU A 132 -10.14 -11.95 -7.00
C LEU A 132 -11.01 -13.11 -6.49
N PRO A 133 -10.68 -13.69 -5.31
CA PRO A 133 -11.58 -14.63 -4.66
C PRO A 133 -12.89 -13.95 -4.22
N VAL A 134 -13.90 -14.78 -3.93
CA VAL A 134 -15.23 -14.30 -3.47
C VAL A 134 -15.11 -13.37 -2.27
N VAL A 135 -14.18 -13.67 -1.35
CA VAL A 135 -13.78 -12.77 -0.27
C VAL A 135 -12.41 -12.23 -0.61
N ASN A 136 -12.30 -10.93 -0.88
CA ASN A 136 -11.09 -10.26 -1.31
C ASN A 136 -10.85 -8.95 -0.52
N GLY A 137 -9.60 -8.48 -0.56
CA GLY A 137 -9.20 -7.24 0.11
C GLY A 137 -9.96 -6.01 -0.37
N PRO A 138 -9.99 -5.71 -1.69
CA PRO A 138 -10.60 -4.49 -2.22
C PRO A 138 -12.11 -4.36 -1.93
N THR A 139 -12.82 -5.47 -1.72
CA THR A 139 -14.26 -5.45 -1.45
C THR A 139 -14.56 -5.64 0.03
N GLU A 140 -14.38 -6.86 0.54
CA GLU A 140 -14.72 -7.22 1.91
C GLU A 140 -13.73 -6.63 2.93
N GLY A 141 -12.44 -6.56 2.58
CA GLY A 141 -11.41 -5.96 3.43
C GLY A 141 -11.68 -4.48 3.72
N LEU A 142 -11.89 -3.67 2.67
CA LEU A 142 -12.25 -2.26 2.81
C LEU A 142 -13.56 -2.06 3.57
N MET A 143 -14.56 -2.91 3.31
CA MET A 143 -15.80 -2.91 4.08
C MET A 143 -15.56 -3.14 5.56
N LEU A 144 -14.77 -4.14 5.92
CA LEU A 144 -14.45 -4.42 7.32
C LEU A 144 -13.75 -3.23 7.99
N ILE A 145 -12.85 -2.54 7.28
CA ILE A 145 -12.15 -1.36 7.79
C ILE A 145 -13.12 -0.20 8.03
N TYR A 146 -13.96 0.18 7.06
CA TYR A 146 -14.91 1.29 7.30
C TYR A 146 -16.00 0.95 8.32
N VAL A 147 -16.44 -0.31 8.39
CA VAL A 147 -17.37 -0.75 9.45
C VAL A 147 -16.69 -0.68 10.81
N ALA A 148 -15.42 -1.07 10.92
CA ALA A 148 -14.64 -0.95 12.13
C ALA A 148 -14.51 0.52 12.57
N HIS A 149 -14.31 1.45 11.64
CA HIS A 149 -14.32 2.90 11.92
C HIS A 149 -15.64 3.38 12.50
N PHE A 150 -16.76 3.03 11.86
CA PHE A 150 -18.09 3.39 12.36
C PHE A 150 -18.37 2.78 13.73
N PHE A 151 -18.08 1.51 13.92
CA PHE A 151 -18.19 0.84 15.22
C PHE A 151 -17.37 1.57 16.29
N THR A 152 -16.13 1.95 15.98
CA THR A 152 -15.25 2.67 16.91
C THR A 152 -15.75 4.07 17.25
N ALA A 153 -16.48 4.72 16.34
CA ALA A 153 -17.18 5.97 16.66
C ALA A 153 -18.24 5.80 17.78
N PHE A 154 -18.76 4.58 17.97
CA PHE A 154 -19.72 4.21 19.04
C PHE A 154 -19.09 3.62 20.30
N VAL A 155 -17.94 2.94 20.22
CA VAL A 155 -17.32 2.32 21.40
C VAL A 155 -16.08 3.07 21.94
N GLY A 156 -15.48 3.95 21.14
CA GLY A 156 -14.21 4.59 21.46
C GLY A 156 -13.00 3.77 21.01
N SER A 157 -11.89 4.45 20.73
CA SER A 157 -10.64 3.84 20.25
C SER A 157 -9.97 2.98 21.32
N GLU A 158 -10.22 3.27 22.59
CA GLU A 158 -9.75 2.52 23.75
C GLU A 158 -10.24 1.06 23.74
N TRP A 159 -11.37 0.78 23.08
CA TRP A 159 -11.88 -0.58 22.88
C TRP A 159 -10.88 -1.48 22.13
N TRP A 160 -10.04 -0.91 21.27
CA TRP A 160 -8.99 -1.65 20.56
C TRP A 160 -7.73 -1.85 21.40
N ALA A 161 -7.37 -0.84 22.18
CA ALA A 161 -6.15 -0.82 22.97
C ALA A 161 -6.25 -1.58 24.30
N GLN A 162 -7.46 -1.78 24.82
CA GLN A 162 -7.68 -2.62 25.99
C GLN A 162 -7.42 -4.10 25.72
N GLN A 163 -7.30 -4.89 26.79
CA GLN A 163 -7.13 -6.34 26.70
C GLN A 163 -8.34 -7.00 26.02
N PHE A 164 -8.07 -8.00 25.18
CA PHE A 164 -9.09 -8.68 24.38
C PHE A 164 -10.26 -9.21 25.20
N GLY A 165 -10.00 -9.79 26.37
CA GLY A 165 -11.02 -10.27 27.28
C GLY A 165 -11.99 -9.19 27.78
N LYS A 166 -11.59 -7.91 27.81
CA LYS A 166 -12.50 -6.79 28.13
C LYS A 166 -13.36 -6.39 26.95
N SER A 167 -12.81 -6.42 25.73
CA SER A 167 -13.56 -6.13 24.51
C SER A 167 -14.57 -7.21 24.16
N PHE A 168 -14.24 -8.47 24.45
CA PHE A 168 -15.09 -9.64 24.25
C PHE A 168 -15.18 -10.51 25.52
N PRO A 169 -15.98 -10.09 26.53
CA PRO A 169 -16.06 -10.78 27.82
C PRO A 169 -16.45 -12.27 27.73
N PHE A 170 -17.27 -12.62 26.73
CA PHE A 170 -17.70 -14.00 26.49
C PHE A 170 -16.59 -14.91 25.91
N LEU A 171 -15.46 -14.34 25.47
CA LEU A 171 -14.28 -15.08 24.98
C LEU A 171 -13.12 -15.04 25.98
N ASN A 172 -13.31 -14.46 27.17
CA ASN A 172 -12.25 -14.30 28.16
C ASN A 172 -11.74 -15.62 28.76
N TRP A 173 -12.41 -16.74 28.50
CA TRP A 173 -12.00 -18.08 28.94
C TRP A 173 -10.88 -18.69 28.07
N LEU A 174 -10.55 -18.08 26.93
CA LEU A 174 -9.51 -18.58 26.04
C LEU A 174 -8.12 -18.29 26.63
N PRO A 175 -7.29 -19.31 26.93
CA PRO A 175 -6.02 -19.12 27.63
C PRO A 175 -4.94 -18.42 26.79
N PHE A 176 -5.09 -18.38 25.47
CA PHE A 176 -4.11 -17.82 24.54
C PHE A 176 -4.32 -16.32 24.23
N VAL A 177 -5.37 -15.69 24.76
CA VAL A 177 -5.64 -14.24 24.57
C VAL A 177 -5.41 -13.41 25.83
N GLU A 178 -4.98 -14.05 26.92
CA GLU A 178 -4.71 -13.36 28.18
C GLU A 178 -3.56 -12.35 28.02
N GLY A 179 -3.78 -11.11 28.46
CA GLY A 179 -2.79 -10.03 28.38
C GLY A 179 -2.54 -9.44 26.98
N ILE A 180 -3.19 -9.93 25.93
CA ILE A 180 -3.06 -9.41 24.56
C ILE A 180 -4.12 -8.32 24.30
N THR A 181 -3.72 -7.21 23.67
CA THR A 181 -4.65 -6.13 23.28
C THR A 181 -5.52 -6.55 22.10
N THR A 182 -6.73 -6.00 22.01
CA THR A 182 -7.71 -6.38 20.98
C THR A 182 -7.18 -6.18 19.56
N TYR A 183 -6.49 -5.06 19.29
CA TYR A 183 -5.90 -4.84 17.96
C TYR A 183 -4.85 -5.90 17.59
N LYS A 184 -4.07 -6.43 18.53
CA LYS A 184 -3.08 -7.48 18.25
C LYS A 184 -3.75 -8.80 17.92
N VAL A 185 -4.82 -9.16 18.65
CA VAL A 185 -5.61 -10.35 18.34
C VAL A 185 -6.18 -10.24 16.94
N VAL A 186 -6.76 -9.09 16.58
CA VAL A 186 -7.28 -8.85 15.22
C VAL A 186 -6.17 -8.93 14.17
N LEU A 187 -4.99 -8.35 14.42
CA LEU A 187 -3.83 -8.48 13.53
C LEU A 187 -3.44 -9.96 13.30
N PHE A 188 -3.36 -10.76 14.37
CA PHE A 188 -3.03 -12.19 14.25
C PHE A 188 -4.11 -12.98 13.49
N LEU A 189 -5.39 -12.68 13.73
CA LEU A 189 -6.49 -13.30 12.99
C LEU A 189 -6.45 -12.92 11.50
N MET A 190 -6.16 -11.66 11.16
CA MET A 190 -5.99 -11.22 9.77
C MET A 190 -4.81 -11.93 9.10
N ILE A 191 -3.70 -12.14 9.81
CA ILE A 191 -2.57 -12.92 9.29
C ILE A 191 -2.98 -14.37 9.04
N ALA A 192 -3.58 -15.03 10.03
CA ALA A 192 -3.92 -16.44 9.98
C ALA A 192 -4.96 -16.77 8.90
N PHE A 193 -6.02 -15.95 8.78
CA PHE A 193 -7.17 -16.24 7.94
C PHE A 193 -7.25 -15.37 6.67
N GLY A 194 -6.52 -14.26 6.60
CA GLY A 194 -6.47 -13.39 5.43
C GLY A 194 -5.14 -13.56 4.66
N VAL A 195 -4.03 -13.18 5.29
CA VAL A 195 -2.73 -13.07 4.62
C VAL A 195 -2.19 -14.43 4.19
N ILE A 196 -2.12 -15.40 5.12
CA ILE A 196 -1.54 -16.73 4.82
C ILE A 196 -2.30 -17.43 3.68
N PRO A 197 -3.64 -17.51 3.68
CA PRO A 197 -4.38 -18.08 2.55
C PRO A 197 -4.12 -17.33 1.24
N THR A 198 -4.20 -16.00 1.26
CA THR A 198 -4.00 -15.16 0.06
C THR A 198 -2.62 -15.39 -0.56
N VAL A 199 -1.55 -15.30 0.24
CA VAL A 199 -0.18 -15.51 -0.25
C VAL A 199 0.00 -16.94 -0.76
N THR A 200 -0.60 -17.93 -0.09
CA THR A 200 -0.55 -19.34 -0.52
C THR A 200 -1.19 -19.51 -1.89
N PHE A 201 -2.38 -18.94 -2.10
CA PHE A 201 -3.05 -19.00 -3.41
C PHE A 201 -2.25 -18.30 -4.51
N ASN A 202 -1.72 -17.09 -4.24
CA ASN A 202 -0.90 -16.35 -5.20
C ASN A 202 0.32 -17.18 -5.63
N VAL A 203 1.05 -17.77 -4.68
CA VAL A 203 2.22 -18.62 -4.98
C VAL A 203 1.82 -19.87 -5.75
N CYS A 204 0.75 -20.55 -5.35
CA CYS A 204 0.26 -21.75 -6.03
C CYS A 204 -0.14 -21.46 -7.49
N ASN A 205 -0.81 -20.35 -7.75
CA ASN A 205 -1.26 -19.97 -9.08
C ASN A 205 -0.11 -19.55 -9.97
N VAL A 206 0.82 -18.73 -9.47
CA VAL A 206 2.05 -18.39 -10.20
C VAL A 206 2.87 -19.64 -10.51
N HIS A 207 3.04 -20.55 -9.54
CA HIS A 207 3.76 -21.80 -9.76
C HIS A 207 3.15 -22.64 -10.89
N LYS A 208 1.82 -22.79 -10.92
CA LYS A 208 1.11 -23.51 -11.99
C LYS A 208 1.39 -22.89 -13.36
N VAL A 209 1.28 -21.56 -13.48
CA VAL A 209 1.49 -20.86 -14.78
C VAL A 209 2.95 -20.89 -15.21
N VAL A 210 3.89 -20.67 -14.29
CA VAL A 210 5.32 -20.72 -14.57
C VAL A 210 5.72 -22.12 -15.03
N LYS A 211 5.25 -23.18 -14.34
CA LYS A 211 5.52 -24.57 -14.72
C LYS A 211 4.89 -24.93 -16.08
N ALA A 212 3.64 -24.54 -16.33
CA ALA A 212 2.96 -24.81 -17.60
C ALA A 212 3.65 -24.13 -18.80
N ARG A 213 4.30 -22.98 -18.57
CA ARG A 213 5.04 -22.23 -19.60
C ARG A 213 6.54 -22.58 -19.65
N ASN A 214 6.99 -23.65 -18.99
CA ASN A 214 8.41 -24.00 -18.84
C ASN A 214 9.31 -22.83 -18.38
N GLY A 215 8.77 -21.96 -17.53
CA GLY A 215 9.47 -20.80 -16.98
C GLY A 215 10.26 -21.12 -15.71
N SER A 216 11.09 -20.16 -15.28
CA SER A 216 11.89 -20.28 -14.06
C SER A 216 11.18 -19.68 -12.85
N MET A 217 10.87 -20.52 -11.85
CA MET A 217 10.28 -20.07 -10.57
C MET A 217 11.24 -19.16 -9.76
N PRO A 218 12.56 -19.43 -9.67
CA PRO A 218 13.49 -18.50 -9.04
C PRO A 218 13.45 -17.09 -9.63
N LEU A 219 13.33 -16.98 -10.96
CA LEU A 219 13.22 -15.70 -11.64
C LEU A 219 11.90 -14.97 -11.32
N ALA A 220 10.82 -15.73 -11.14
CA ALA A 220 9.54 -15.18 -10.68
C ALA A 220 9.62 -14.68 -9.23
N LEU A 221 10.24 -15.45 -8.34
CA LEU A 221 10.46 -15.06 -6.94
C LEU A 221 11.44 -13.89 -6.80
N ALA A 222 12.40 -13.74 -7.72
CA ALA A 222 13.32 -12.60 -7.73
C ALA A 222 12.59 -11.26 -7.90
N MET A 223 11.39 -11.23 -8.51
CA MET A 223 10.58 -10.01 -8.57
C MET A 223 10.01 -9.59 -7.21
N LEU A 224 9.98 -10.47 -6.22
CA LEU A 224 9.58 -10.15 -4.84
C LEU A 224 10.72 -9.52 -4.02
N TYR A 225 11.96 -9.64 -4.50
CA TYR A 225 13.15 -9.19 -3.78
C TYR A 225 13.14 -7.69 -3.44
N PRO A 226 12.77 -6.76 -4.34
CA PRO A 226 12.73 -5.33 -4.01
C PRO A 226 11.81 -5.00 -2.83
N PHE A 227 10.66 -5.66 -2.74
CA PHE A 227 9.74 -5.47 -1.61
C PHE A 227 10.30 -6.01 -0.30
N VAL A 228 10.98 -7.17 -0.34
CA VAL A 228 11.68 -7.72 0.83
C VAL A 228 12.80 -6.77 1.30
N VAL A 229 13.58 -6.20 0.37
CA VAL A 229 14.62 -5.22 0.69
C VAL A 229 14.03 -3.93 1.26
N LEU A 230 12.89 -3.46 0.74
CA LEU A 230 12.18 -2.30 1.29
C LEU A 230 11.82 -2.52 2.76
N VAL A 231 11.07 -3.59 3.04
CA VAL A 231 10.59 -3.88 4.41
C VAL A 231 11.77 -4.17 5.34
N GLY A 232 12.71 -5.00 4.92
CA GLY A 232 13.91 -5.32 5.70
C GLY A 232 14.76 -4.08 5.97
N GLY A 233 14.96 -3.23 4.98
CA GLY A 233 15.72 -1.99 5.12
C GLY A 233 15.10 -0.99 6.09
N VAL A 234 13.78 -0.80 6.03
CA VAL A 234 13.05 0.07 6.98
C VAL A 234 13.10 -0.50 8.40
N LEU A 235 12.94 -1.82 8.58
CA LEU A 235 13.03 -2.46 9.89
C LEU A 235 14.46 -2.42 10.47
N ILE A 236 15.49 -2.56 9.63
CA ILE A 236 16.89 -2.40 10.03
C ILE A 236 17.16 -0.95 10.43
N TRP A 237 16.69 0.02 9.64
CA TRP A 237 16.81 1.43 9.97
C TRP A 237 16.16 1.72 11.33
N ASP A 238 14.93 1.27 11.55
CA ASP A 238 14.24 1.46 12.82
C ASP A 238 14.93 0.76 13.99
N TYR A 239 15.46 -0.46 13.81
CA TYR A 239 16.23 -1.15 14.84
C TYR A 239 17.52 -0.41 15.23
N LEU A 240 18.18 0.22 14.27
CA LEU A 240 19.41 0.98 14.48
C LEU A 240 19.16 2.42 14.95
N SER A 241 17.94 2.93 14.75
CA SER A 241 17.54 4.29 15.08
C SER A 241 17.78 4.60 16.58
N PRO A 242 18.36 5.76 16.92
CA PRO A 242 18.35 6.28 18.29
C PRO A 242 16.97 6.77 18.75
N SER A 243 16.10 7.26 17.84
CA SER A 243 14.80 7.85 18.21
C SER A 243 13.60 6.92 18.10
N ASP A 244 13.79 5.65 17.72
CA ASP A 244 12.69 4.69 17.50
C ASP A 244 11.70 5.26 16.46
N ILE A 245 12.17 5.42 15.21
CA ILE A 245 11.45 6.17 14.15
C ILE A 245 10.01 5.71 13.92
N ILE A 246 9.69 4.40 13.97
CA ILE A 246 8.32 3.94 13.74
C ILE A 246 7.41 4.38 14.89
N ARG A 247 7.93 4.48 16.11
CA ARG A 247 7.16 4.96 17.26
C ARG A 247 7.05 6.47 17.30
N SER A 248 8.15 7.18 17.05
CA SER A 248 8.23 8.63 17.19
C SER A 248 7.64 9.37 15.99
N TYR A 249 7.76 8.79 14.80
CA TYR A 249 7.31 9.40 13.53
C TYR A 249 6.54 8.40 12.63
N PRO A 250 5.50 7.70 13.14
CA PRO A 250 4.82 6.63 12.41
C PRO A 250 4.26 7.10 11.07
N HIS A 251 3.68 8.30 11.02
CA HIS A 251 3.16 8.88 9.78
C HIS A 251 4.23 9.03 8.71
N LEU A 252 5.40 9.60 9.06
CA LEU A 252 6.46 9.83 8.09
C LEU A 252 7.06 8.51 7.59
N VAL A 253 7.27 7.55 8.49
CA VAL A 253 7.78 6.23 8.11
C VAL A 253 6.79 5.53 7.17
N ILE A 254 5.52 5.43 7.57
CA ILE A 254 4.49 4.72 6.80
C ILE A 254 4.23 5.43 5.46
N ILE A 255 4.17 6.76 5.41
CA ILE A 255 4.02 7.51 4.14
C ILE A 255 5.23 7.31 3.23
N GLY A 256 6.46 7.47 3.74
CA GLY A 256 7.67 7.29 2.93
C GLY A 256 7.79 5.86 2.37
N THR A 257 7.54 4.86 3.23
CA THR A 257 7.55 3.45 2.83
C THR A 257 6.38 3.14 1.88
N GLY A 258 5.21 3.70 2.13
CA GLY A 258 4.03 3.58 1.27
C GLY A 258 4.22 4.16 -0.12
N LEU A 259 4.88 5.31 -0.24
CA LEU A 259 5.24 5.91 -1.53
C LEU A 259 6.28 5.05 -2.27
N THR A 260 7.29 4.54 -1.57
CA THR A 260 8.26 3.59 -2.15
C THR A 260 7.56 2.32 -2.62
N PHE A 261 6.58 1.83 -1.84
CA PHE A 261 5.76 0.68 -2.18
C PHE A 261 4.89 0.93 -3.42
N GLY A 262 4.22 2.08 -3.51
CA GLY A 262 3.47 2.52 -4.68
C GLY A 262 4.32 2.47 -5.94
N TYR A 263 5.55 3.00 -5.87
CA TYR A 263 6.51 2.93 -6.97
C TYR A 263 6.83 1.49 -7.38
N LEU A 264 7.10 0.60 -6.42
CA LEU A 264 7.39 -0.81 -6.72
C LEU A 264 6.22 -1.50 -7.43
N VAL A 265 5.00 -1.25 -6.98
CA VAL A 265 3.79 -1.79 -7.60
C VAL A 265 3.60 -1.18 -8.99
N GLY A 266 3.66 0.15 -9.12
CA GLY A 266 3.49 0.85 -10.38
C GLY A 266 4.46 0.37 -11.45
N ARG A 267 5.73 0.15 -11.09
CA ARG A 267 6.72 -0.47 -11.99
C ARG A 267 6.38 -1.91 -12.37
N MET A 268 5.82 -2.71 -11.46
CA MET A 268 5.39 -4.07 -11.77
C MET A 268 4.22 -4.09 -12.76
N ILE A 269 3.22 -3.23 -12.54
CA ILE A 269 2.07 -3.09 -13.44
C ILE A 269 2.52 -2.58 -14.80
N LEU A 270 3.40 -1.57 -14.84
CA LEU A 270 3.96 -1.09 -16.10
C LEU A 270 4.69 -2.21 -16.86
N SER A 271 5.57 -2.94 -16.19
CA SER A 271 6.28 -4.06 -16.81
C SER A 271 5.31 -5.13 -17.34
N HIS A 272 4.15 -5.32 -16.70
CA HIS A 272 3.10 -6.19 -17.19
C HIS A 272 2.45 -5.62 -18.47
N LEU A 273 2.00 -4.36 -18.42
CA LEU A 273 1.32 -3.70 -19.54
C LEU A 273 2.21 -3.54 -20.78
N CYS A 274 3.53 -3.44 -20.58
CA CYS A 274 4.54 -3.36 -21.64
C CYS A 274 5.08 -4.73 -22.08
N ASP A 275 4.55 -5.84 -21.57
CA ASP A 275 5.01 -7.20 -21.85
C ASP A 275 6.53 -7.39 -21.65
N GLU A 276 7.11 -6.71 -20.65
CA GLU A 276 8.55 -6.78 -20.41
C GLU A 276 9.00 -8.19 -19.96
N PRO A 277 10.25 -8.59 -20.23
CA PRO A 277 10.75 -9.92 -19.87
C PRO A 277 10.68 -10.18 -18.35
N LYS A 278 10.38 -11.43 -17.98
CA LYS A 278 10.29 -11.86 -16.57
C LYS A 278 11.63 -11.71 -15.86
N GLY A 279 11.61 -11.26 -14.60
CA GLY A 279 12.81 -11.17 -13.75
C GLY A 279 12.95 -9.83 -13.04
N LEU A 280 14.00 -9.73 -12.22
CA LEU A 280 14.30 -8.54 -11.43
C LEU A 280 14.50 -7.32 -12.34
N LYS A 281 13.79 -6.24 -12.03
CA LYS A 281 13.86 -4.99 -12.78
C LYS A 281 14.75 -4.00 -12.05
N THR A 282 15.82 -3.56 -12.70
CA THR A 282 16.71 -2.51 -12.16
C THR A 282 15.94 -1.25 -11.79
N GLY A 283 14.91 -0.89 -12.56
CA GLY A 283 14.00 0.22 -12.28
C GLY A 283 13.31 0.11 -10.92
N MET A 284 12.90 -1.08 -10.48
CA MET A 284 12.28 -1.28 -9.17
C MET A 284 13.24 -0.90 -8.03
N CYS A 285 14.52 -1.22 -8.18
CA CYS A 285 15.54 -0.96 -7.16
C CYS A 285 15.87 0.54 -6.98
N MET A 286 15.52 1.40 -7.94
CA MET A 286 15.80 2.85 -7.86
C MET A 286 15.12 3.50 -6.66
N SER A 287 13.92 3.04 -6.32
CA SER A 287 13.16 3.52 -5.16
C SER A 287 13.81 3.19 -3.81
N LEU A 288 14.76 2.24 -3.79
CA LEU A 288 15.42 1.76 -2.58
C LEU A 288 16.73 2.51 -2.28
N LEU A 289 17.20 3.39 -3.17
CA LEU A 289 18.50 4.05 -3.06
C LEU A 289 18.65 4.96 -1.83
N TYR A 290 17.55 5.39 -1.23
CA TYR A 290 17.58 6.20 -0.02
C TYR A 290 17.91 5.37 1.24
N LEU A 291 17.52 4.08 1.27
CA LEU A 291 17.66 3.24 2.46
C LEU A 291 19.11 3.07 2.95
N PRO A 292 20.12 2.85 2.08
CA PRO A 292 21.51 2.79 2.51
C PRO A 292 22.00 4.04 3.24
N PHE A 293 21.61 5.23 2.76
CA PHE A 293 21.94 6.49 3.43
C PHE A 293 21.30 6.58 4.82
N ALA A 294 20.00 6.25 4.90
CA ALA A 294 19.26 6.29 6.16
C ALA A 294 19.81 5.30 7.21
N ILE A 295 20.12 4.07 6.78
CA ILE A 295 20.77 3.04 7.61
C ILE A 295 22.16 3.48 8.04
N ALA A 296 22.97 4.05 7.14
CA ALA A 296 24.29 4.56 7.48
C ALA A 296 24.23 5.69 8.51
N ASN A 297 23.25 6.60 8.40
CA ASN A 297 23.04 7.66 9.38
C ASN A 297 22.69 7.11 10.78
N ALA A 298 21.79 6.12 10.85
CA ALA A 298 21.42 5.47 12.10
C ALA A 298 22.59 4.66 12.70
N LEU A 299 23.36 3.97 11.86
CA LEU A 299 24.55 3.24 12.28
C LEU A 299 25.63 4.19 12.82
N ALA A 300 25.86 5.32 12.17
CA ALA A 300 26.81 6.33 12.64
C ALA A 300 26.44 6.87 14.03
N SER A 301 25.14 7.04 14.32
CA SER A 301 24.68 7.40 15.68
C SER A 301 25.08 6.35 16.72
N ARG A 302 24.93 5.06 16.42
CA ARG A 302 25.35 3.97 17.32
C ARG A 302 26.87 3.95 17.57
N LEU A 303 27.66 4.37 16.58
CA LEU A 303 29.12 4.42 16.66
C LEU A 303 29.66 5.71 17.32
N ASN A 304 28.85 6.76 17.41
CA ASN A 304 29.24 8.10 17.87
C ASN A 304 28.47 8.51 19.14
N ASP A 305 28.40 7.62 20.13
CA ASP A 305 27.75 7.84 21.45
C ASP A 305 26.31 8.37 21.37
N GLY A 306 25.56 7.97 20.34
CA GLY A 306 24.16 8.35 20.14
C GLY A 306 23.94 9.63 19.34
N ALA A 307 24.99 10.35 18.92
CA ALA A 307 24.86 11.56 18.11
C ALA A 307 24.72 11.21 16.61
N PRO A 308 23.53 11.37 16.00
CA PRO A 308 23.36 11.10 14.56
C PRO A 308 24.09 12.15 13.71
N LEU A 309 24.52 11.77 12.50
CA LEU A 309 25.16 12.70 11.55
C LEU A 309 24.15 13.76 11.06
N VAL A 310 22.92 13.32 10.82
CA VAL A 310 21.76 14.14 10.46
C VAL A 310 20.60 13.74 11.36
N ASP A 311 19.88 14.72 11.88
CA ASP A 311 18.67 14.47 12.68
C ASP A 311 17.67 13.59 11.91
N GLU A 312 17.17 12.55 12.58
CA GLU A 312 16.36 11.51 11.93
C GLU A 312 15.04 12.05 11.36
N ARG A 313 14.51 13.16 11.87
CA ARG A 313 13.34 13.81 11.29
C ARG A 313 13.65 14.34 9.89
N PHE A 314 14.82 14.94 9.68
CA PHE A 314 15.21 15.42 8.35
C PHE A 314 15.52 14.26 7.41
N VAL A 315 16.09 13.17 7.91
CA VAL A 315 16.28 11.94 7.11
C VAL A 315 14.92 11.35 6.69
N LEU A 316 13.93 11.32 7.57
CA LEU A 316 12.57 10.87 7.22
C LEU A 316 11.87 11.80 6.23
N LEU A 317 11.99 13.11 6.39
CA LEU A 317 11.45 14.08 5.43
C LEU A 317 12.13 13.93 4.06
N GLY A 318 13.45 13.75 4.05
CA GLY A 318 14.21 13.45 2.84
C GLY A 318 13.78 12.13 2.20
N TYR A 319 13.49 11.10 3.00
CA TYR A 319 12.97 9.83 2.52
C TYR A 319 11.59 9.98 1.87
N CYS A 320 10.68 10.72 2.50
CA CYS A 320 9.37 11.03 1.93
C CYS A 320 9.49 11.82 0.63
N ALA A 321 10.36 12.84 0.59
CA ALA A 321 10.58 13.67 -0.59
C ALA A 321 11.19 12.86 -1.74
N PHE A 322 12.21 12.03 -1.47
CA PHE A 322 12.82 11.13 -2.44
C PHE A 322 11.79 10.15 -3.02
N SER A 323 11.01 9.51 -2.15
CA SER A 323 10.00 8.54 -2.56
C SER A 323 8.87 9.20 -3.37
N GLY A 324 8.40 10.37 -2.94
CA GLY A 324 7.36 11.12 -3.64
C GLY A 324 7.83 11.66 -5.00
N LEU A 325 9.06 12.17 -5.10
CA LEU A 325 9.65 12.56 -6.38
C LEU A 325 9.83 11.36 -7.30
N GLY A 326 10.29 10.22 -6.77
CA GLY A 326 10.39 8.97 -7.51
C GLY A 326 9.05 8.55 -8.10
N GLU A 327 7.97 8.68 -7.33
CA GLU A 327 6.62 8.35 -7.78
C GLU A 327 6.08 9.33 -8.83
N ILE A 328 6.31 10.62 -8.67
CA ILE A 328 5.93 11.62 -9.69
C ILE A 328 6.70 11.35 -10.99
N LEU A 329 8.00 11.08 -10.90
CA LEU A 329 8.82 10.78 -12.06
C LEU A 329 8.43 9.46 -12.72
N SER A 330 8.04 8.44 -11.95
CA SER A 330 7.53 7.18 -12.49
C SER A 330 6.26 7.44 -13.30
N ILE A 331 5.29 8.16 -12.72
CA ILE A 331 4.05 8.52 -13.38
C ILE A 331 4.31 9.35 -14.64
N GLN A 332 5.24 10.30 -14.59
CA GLN A 332 5.60 11.12 -15.76
C GLN A 332 6.26 10.29 -16.86
N GLN A 333 7.22 9.43 -16.53
CA GLN A 333 7.88 8.56 -17.48
C GLN A 333 6.85 7.62 -18.12
N ILE A 334 5.89 7.13 -17.34
CA ILE A 334 4.79 6.30 -17.82
C ILE A 334 3.70 7.10 -18.56
N ALA A 335 3.57 8.41 -18.37
CA ALA A 335 2.69 9.22 -19.20
C ALA A 335 3.31 9.49 -20.58
N ILE A 336 4.64 9.40 -20.69
CA ILE A 336 5.41 9.73 -21.90
C ILE A 336 5.71 8.47 -22.72
N GLU A 337 6.20 7.37 -22.12
CA GLU A 337 6.58 6.13 -22.82
C GLU A 337 5.44 5.47 -23.63
N PRO A 338 4.17 5.45 -23.18
CA PRO A 338 3.09 4.92 -24.00
C PRO A 338 2.84 5.77 -25.25
N VAL A 339 3.12 7.08 -25.24
CA VAL A 339 2.91 7.91 -26.44
C VAL A 339 3.76 7.39 -27.60
N ASP A 340 4.99 6.96 -27.34
CA ASP A 340 5.88 6.41 -28.37
C ASP A 340 5.45 5.00 -28.81
N ILE A 341 5.05 4.14 -27.86
CA ILE A 341 4.56 2.77 -28.17
C ILE A 341 3.22 2.80 -28.93
N TYR A 342 2.30 3.70 -28.56
CA TYR A 342 1.01 3.88 -29.26
C TYR A 342 1.21 4.51 -30.65
N LEU A 343 2.22 5.36 -30.84
CA LEU A 343 2.59 5.85 -32.17
C LEU A 343 3.17 4.73 -33.04
N GLU A 344 3.97 3.82 -32.49
CA GLU A 344 4.51 2.66 -33.21
C GLU A 344 3.42 1.62 -33.55
N TYR A 345 2.54 1.29 -32.61
CA TYR A 345 1.42 0.36 -32.84
C TYR A 345 0.38 0.93 -33.82
N GLY A 346 0.09 2.22 -33.74
CA GLY A 346 -0.80 2.91 -34.69
C GLY A 346 -0.26 2.92 -36.13
N TYR A 347 1.06 2.98 -36.31
CA TYR A 347 1.70 2.91 -37.64
C TYR A 347 1.79 1.49 -38.22
N SER A 348 1.79 0.44 -37.39
CA SER A 348 1.89 -0.95 -37.87
C SER A 348 0.56 -1.48 -38.41
N HIS A 349 -0.58 -1.03 -37.86
CA HIS A 349 -1.92 -1.42 -38.33
C HIS A 349 -2.49 -0.55 -39.46
N ALA A 350 -1.87 0.59 -39.78
CA ALA A 350 -2.20 1.36 -40.98
C ALA A 350 -1.49 0.83 -42.26
N ARG A 351 -0.66 -0.23 -42.14
CA ARG A 351 0.12 -0.82 -43.23
C ARG A 351 -0.21 -2.30 -43.53
N LYS A 352 -1.40 -2.77 -43.17
CA LYS A 352 -1.93 -4.08 -43.63
C LYS A 352 -3.30 -3.94 -44.26
#